data_AF-A0A6G1RCE8-F1
#
_entry.id   AF-A0A6G1RCE8-F1
#
_cell.length_a   1.000
_cell.length_b   1.000
_cell.length_c   1.000
_cell.angle_alpha   90.00
_cell.angle_beta   90.00
_cell.angle_gamma   90.00
#
_symmetry.space_group_name_H-M   'P 1'
#
loop_
_entity.id
_entity.type
_entity.pdbx_description
1 polymer ?
#
loop_
_entity_poly.entity_id
_entity_poly.type
_entity_poly.pdbx_seq_one_letter_code
_entity_poly.pdbx_strand_id
1 'polypeptide(L)'
;NDADMLKSFMNVTIDGIKQVVKQHSEDFEMLSFWLSNTYYFLNCLKQYSGEEEFMKCNTPHQNKNCLKHFDLSEYRQILSDLAIRIYHQFIAVMENNIQPMIVPGMLEYESLQGISGLKPTGFRKRSSSIDDTDTYTMTSILQQLSYFYSTMCQNGLDSELLKQAVKQLFFLIGAITLNSLFLRKDMCSCRKGMQIRCNISYLEEWLKDKNLQSSNAKETLEPLSQAAWLLQVKKITDDDAKEICEHCTSLSTVQIVKILNSYTPIDDFEKRVTPAFVRKVQGMLNNREDVPQLMLDTKYLFQVTFPFTPSPHALEMIQVPSSFKLGFLTRV
;
A
#
# COMPACT_ATOMS: atom_id res chain seq x y z
N ASN A 1 -1.54 14.14 43.03
CA ASN A 1 -0.75 12.90 42.89
C ASN A 1 -1.58 11.71 43.31
N ASP A 2 -2.51 11.30 42.44
CA ASP A 2 -3.41 10.18 42.67
C ASP A 2 -3.13 9.11 41.60
N ALA A 3 -2.44 8.04 42.03
CA ALA A 3 -1.98 6.98 41.15
C ALA A 3 -3.12 6.05 40.71
N ASP A 4 -4.10 5.83 41.58
CA ASP A 4 -5.24 4.95 41.30
C ASP A 4 -6.15 5.57 40.26
N MET A 5 -6.40 6.88 40.36
CA MET A 5 -7.15 7.63 39.36
C MET A 5 -6.44 7.59 37.99
N LEU A 6 -5.11 7.79 37.95
CA LEU A 6 -4.33 7.74 36.71
C LEU A 6 -4.38 6.34 36.07
N LYS A 7 -4.16 5.29 36.86
CA LYS A 7 -4.25 3.90 36.40
C LYS A 7 -5.64 3.58 35.86
N SER A 8 -6.68 3.97 36.59
CA SER A 8 -8.07 3.79 36.15
C SER A 8 -8.33 4.53 34.84
N PHE A 9 -7.90 5.78 34.71
CA PHE A 9 -8.07 6.57 33.50
C PHE A 9 -7.39 5.94 32.29
N MET A 10 -6.15 5.50 32.42
CA MET A 10 -5.40 4.85 31.33
C MET A 10 -6.08 3.56 30.89
N ASN A 11 -6.50 2.71 31.82
CA ASN A 11 -7.17 1.45 31.50
C ASN A 11 -8.51 1.68 30.79
N VAL A 12 -9.36 2.57 31.32
CA VAL A 12 -10.66 2.89 30.70
C VAL A 12 -10.47 3.48 29.30
N THR A 13 -9.47 4.34 29.10
CA THR A 13 -9.16 4.92 27.80
C THR A 13 -8.73 3.84 26.79
N ILE A 14 -7.77 3.00 27.17
CA ILE A 14 -7.24 1.92 26.31
C ILE A 14 -8.36 0.93 25.96
N ASP A 15 -9.17 0.53 26.92
CA ASP A 15 -10.27 -0.42 26.70
C ASP A 15 -11.40 0.21 25.88
N GLY A 16 -11.68 1.50 26.06
CA GLY A 16 -12.59 2.26 25.21
C GLY A 16 -12.15 2.27 23.74
N ILE A 17 -10.86 2.53 23.48
CA ILE A 17 -10.30 2.49 22.12
C ILE A 17 -10.40 1.08 21.54
N LYS A 18 -10.04 0.03 22.30
CA LYS A 18 -10.18 -1.36 21.84
C LYS A 18 -11.63 -1.69 21.50
N GLN A 19 -12.57 -1.27 22.34
CA GLN A 19 -13.99 -1.56 22.16
C GLN A 19 -14.55 -0.93 20.89
N VAL A 20 -14.29 0.37 20.67
CA VAL A 20 -14.80 1.07 19.49
C VAL A 20 -14.17 0.56 18.19
N VAL A 21 -12.86 0.28 18.19
CA VAL A 21 -12.16 -0.34 17.06
C VAL A 21 -12.74 -1.71 16.73
N LYS A 22 -13.07 -2.51 17.76
CA LYS A 22 -13.71 -3.82 17.56
C LYS A 22 -15.15 -3.70 17.03
N GLN A 23 -15.90 -2.70 17.47
CA GLN A 23 -17.28 -2.47 17.00
C GLN A 23 -17.31 -1.97 15.54
N HIS A 24 -16.27 -1.27 15.12
CA HIS A 24 -16.14 -0.64 13.81
C HIS A 24 -15.00 -1.27 12.99
N SER A 25 -14.79 -2.59 13.09
CA SER A 25 -13.63 -3.27 12.50
C SER A 25 -13.58 -3.28 10.97
N GLU A 26 -14.71 -3.02 10.31
CA GLU A 26 -14.83 -2.94 8.84
C GLU A 26 -15.00 -1.48 8.35
N ASP A 27 -15.04 -0.51 9.26
CA ASP A 27 -15.27 0.90 8.97
C ASP A 27 -13.93 1.62 8.82
N PHE A 28 -13.54 1.87 7.58
CA PHE A 28 -12.25 2.47 7.24
C PHE A 28 -12.07 3.86 7.86
N GLU A 29 -13.09 4.72 7.75
CA GLU A 29 -13.07 6.08 8.29
C GLU A 29 -12.84 6.06 9.81
N MET A 30 -13.56 5.19 10.51
CA MET A 30 -13.50 5.13 11.96
C MET A 30 -12.17 4.52 12.45
N LEU A 31 -11.63 3.52 11.76
CA LEU A 31 -10.30 2.98 12.04
C LEU A 31 -9.20 4.02 11.77
N SER A 32 -9.31 4.78 10.67
CA SER A 32 -8.39 5.88 10.35
C SER A 32 -8.38 6.94 11.45
N PHE A 33 -9.56 7.34 11.92
CA PHE A 33 -9.73 8.30 13.01
C PHE A 33 -9.09 7.80 14.31
N TRP A 34 -9.37 6.56 14.72
CA TRP A 34 -8.83 6.01 15.97
C TRP A 34 -7.35 5.69 15.91
N LEU A 35 -6.81 5.31 14.75
CA LEU A 35 -5.37 5.17 14.55
C LEU A 35 -4.67 6.51 14.76
N SER A 36 -5.17 7.57 14.10
CA SER A 36 -4.65 8.93 14.23
C SER A 36 -4.67 9.38 15.69
N ASN A 37 -5.82 9.28 16.37
CA ASN A 37 -5.95 9.70 17.77
C ASN A 37 -5.09 8.87 18.74
N THR A 38 -4.98 7.55 18.53
CA THR A 38 -4.11 6.70 19.36
C THR A 38 -2.64 7.10 19.20
N TYR A 39 -2.21 7.36 17.96
CA TYR A 39 -0.87 7.82 17.66
C TYR A 39 -0.58 9.21 18.23
N TYR A 40 -1.52 10.17 18.10
CA TYR A 40 -1.41 11.48 18.74
C TYR A 40 -1.34 11.37 20.26
N PHE A 41 -2.16 10.53 20.87
CA PHE A 41 -2.13 10.34 22.31
C PHE A 41 -0.79 9.76 22.78
N LEU A 42 -0.27 8.77 22.06
CA LEU A 42 1.08 8.23 22.29
C LEU A 42 2.16 9.31 22.18
N ASN A 43 2.10 10.16 21.15
CA ASN A 43 3.05 11.27 20.98
C ASN A 43 2.92 12.32 22.09
N CYS A 44 1.71 12.63 22.56
CA CYS A 44 1.53 13.52 23.72
C CYS A 44 2.19 12.94 24.99
N LEU A 45 2.02 11.64 25.25
CA LEU A 45 2.66 10.97 26.39
C LEU A 45 4.19 10.96 26.28
N LYS A 46 4.75 10.99 25.07
CA LYS A 46 6.20 11.17 24.84
C LYS A 46 6.60 12.64 25.03
N GLN A 47 5.93 13.57 24.33
CA GLN A 47 6.26 14.99 24.29
C GLN A 47 6.22 15.65 25.67
N TYR A 48 5.27 15.25 26.51
CA TYR A 48 5.07 15.78 27.86
C TYR A 48 5.53 14.80 28.96
N SER A 49 6.40 13.84 28.62
CA SER A 49 6.99 12.90 29.59
C SER A 49 7.96 13.56 30.56
N GLY A 50 8.62 14.66 30.15
CA GLY A 50 9.76 15.23 30.85
C GLY A 50 11.11 14.65 30.43
N GLU A 51 11.15 13.70 29.49
CA GLU A 51 12.38 13.13 28.95
C GLU A 51 13.01 14.05 27.89
N GLU A 52 14.30 14.36 28.03
CA GLU A 52 15.01 15.31 27.15
C GLU A 52 14.94 14.93 25.67
N GLU A 53 14.88 13.65 25.36
CA GLU A 53 14.78 13.14 23.98
C GLU A 53 13.54 13.69 23.26
N PHE A 54 12.40 13.75 23.95
CA PHE A 54 11.11 14.16 23.38
C PHE A 54 10.81 15.65 23.52
N MET A 55 11.64 16.37 24.28
CA MET A 55 11.47 17.82 24.53
C MET A 55 12.25 18.72 23.56
N LYS A 56 13.06 18.14 22.66
CA LYS A 56 13.95 18.88 21.73
C LYS A 56 13.24 19.94 20.88
N CYS A 57 11.98 19.68 20.51
CA CYS A 57 11.17 20.56 19.67
C CYS A 57 10.11 21.34 20.46
N ASN A 58 10.08 21.20 21.79
CA ASN A 58 9.09 21.88 22.62
C ASN A 58 9.45 23.36 22.81
N THR A 59 8.42 24.20 22.88
CA THR A 59 8.56 25.57 23.37
C THR A 59 8.82 25.59 24.88
N PRO A 60 9.39 26.67 25.43
CA PRO A 60 9.52 26.83 26.89
C PRO A 60 8.18 26.74 27.63
N HIS A 61 7.07 27.09 26.99
CA HIS A 61 5.73 26.96 27.57
C HIS A 61 5.26 25.49 27.58
N GLN A 62 5.44 24.77 26.48
CA GLN A 62 5.11 23.34 26.41
C GLN A 62 5.87 22.51 27.46
N ASN A 63 7.14 22.84 27.72
CA ASN A 63 7.95 22.19 28.75
C ASN A 63 7.40 22.37 30.18
N LYS A 64 6.58 23.40 30.45
CA LYS A 64 5.92 23.57 31.74
C LYS A 64 4.77 22.59 31.98
N ASN A 65 4.24 22.03 30.89
CA ASN A 65 3.11 21.10 30.92
C ASN A 65 3.55 19.62 31.04
N CYS A 66 4.86 19.35 31.17
CA CYS A 66 5.35 17.99 31.36
C CYS A 66 4.86 17.38 32.69
N LEU A 67 4.62 16.07 32.66
CA LEU A 67 4.32 15.28 33.85
C LEU A 67 5.49 15.33 34.83
N LYS A 68 5.20 15.40 36.13
CA LYS A 68 6.22 15.58 37.19
C LYS A 68 6.36 14.39 38.14
N HIS A 69 5.36 13.52 38.21
CA HIS A 69 5.22 12.57 39.33
C HIS A 69 5.08 11.11 38.90
N PHE A 70 4.78 10.85 37.63
CA PHE A 70 4.53 9.51 37.13
C PHE A 70 5.27 9.28 35.82
N ASP A 71 5.98 8.16 35.75
CA ASP A 71 6.49 7.61 34.49
C ASP A 71 5.40 6.74 33.86
N LEU A 72 5.12 7.00 32.57
CA LEU A 72 4.09 6.32 31.80
C LEU A 72 4.67 5.41 30.70
N SER A 73 5.96 5.07 30.77
CA SER A 73 6.66 4.22 29.81
C SER A 73 5.92 2.93 29.48
N GLU A 74 5.43 2.20 30.48
CA GLU A 74 4.68 0.95 30.28
C GLU A 74 3.38 1.19 29.49
N TYR A 75 2.63 2.24 29.81
CA TYR A 75 1.42 2.59 29.08
C TYR A 75 1.70 3.04 27.64
N ARG A 76 2.83 3.70 27.40
CA ARG A 76 3.27 4.05 26.03
C ARG A 76 3.53 2.80 25.20
N GLN A 77 4.13 1.76 25.78
CA GLN A 77 4.30 0.48 25.09
C GLN A 77 2.95 -0.16 24.76
N ILE A 78 2.02 -0.19 25.73
CA ILE A 78 0.67 -0.76 25.51
C ILE A 78 -0.07 0.00 24.40
N LEU A 79 0.01 1.33 24.38
CA LEU A 79 -0.58 2.16 23.32
C LEU A 79 0.10 1.96 21.97
N SER A 80 1.43 1.77 21.93
CA SER A 80 2.15 1.43 20.70
C SER A 80 1.68 0.08 20.14
N ASP A 81 1.55 -0.94 20.98
CA ASP A 81 1.05 -2.25 20.56
C ASP A 81 -0.42 -2.19 20.11
N LEU A 82 -1.21 -1.32 20.73
CA LEU A 82 -2.58 -1.04 20.29
C LEU A 82 -2.58 -0.35 18.92
N ALA A 83 -1.74 0.67 18.71
CA ALA A 83 -1.62 1.36 17.42
C ALA A 83 -1.21 0.40 16.28
N ILE A 84 -0.28 -0.54 16.54
CA ILE A 84 0.08 -1.61 15.58
C ILE A 84 -1.15 -2.44 15.21
N ARG A 85 -1.94 -2.88 16.21
CA ARG A 85 -3.16 -3.68 15.97
C ARG A 85 -4.20 -2.91 15.16
N ILE A 86 -4.43 -1.65 15.49
CA ILE A 86 -5.36 -0.79 14.73
C ILE A 86 -4.84 -0.62 13.30
N TYR A 87 -3.55 -0.35 13.11
CA TYR A 87 -2.94 -0.20 11.79
C TYR A 87 -3.12 -1.45 10.92
N HIS A 88 -2.89 -2.66 11.46
CA HIS A 88 -3.10 -3.89 10.70
C HIS A 88 -4.56 -4.09 10.29
N GLN A 89 -5.52 -3.81 11.20
CA GLN A 89 -6.95 -3.90 10.85
C GLN A 89 -7.33 -2.86 9.79
N PHE A 90 -6.85 -1.63 9.97
CA PHE A 90 -7.02 -0.52 9.04
C PHE A 90 -6.51 -0.86 7.63
N ILE A 91 -5.32 -1.43 7.51
CA ILE A 91 -4.77 -1.92 6.25
C ILE A 91 -5.65 -3.03 5.67
N ALA A 92 -6.03 -4.03 6.48
CA ALA A 92 -6.85 -5.14 6.00
C ALA A 92 -8.17 -4.67 5.36
N VAL A 93 -8.83 -3.66 5.94
CA VAL A 93 -10.04 -3.05 5.35
C VAL A 93 -9.73 -2.39 4.01
N MET A 94 -8.65 -1.61 3.90
CA MET A 94 -8.26 -1.00 2.62
C MET A 94 -7.93 -2.05 1.56
N GLU A 95 -7.19 -3.09 1.93
CA GLU A 95 -6.82 -4.21 1.05
C GLU A 95 -8.07 -4.93 0.53
N ASN A 96 -9.01 -5.27 1.42
CA ASN A 96 -10.27 -5.93 1.05
C ASN A 96 -11.10 -5.10 0.06
N ASN A 97 -11.11 -3.77 0.23
CA ASN A 97 -11.86 -2.85 -0.62
C ASN A 97 -11.22 -2.66 -2.00
N ILE A 98 -9.88 -2.57 -2.10
CA ILE A 98 -9.20 -2.35 -3.38
C ILE A 98 -8.96 -3.64 -4.17
N GLN A 99 -8.79 -4.79 -3.48
CA GLN A 99 -8.51 -6.08 -4.08
C GLN A 99 -9.38 -6.46 -5.30
N PRO A 100 -10.73 -6.36 -5.25
CA PRO A 100 -11.57 -6.73 -6.40
C PRO A 100 -11.35 -5.84 -7.63
N MET A 101 -10.77 -4.66 -7.47
CA MET A 101 -10.51 -3.71 -8.55
C MET A 101 -9.20 -3.99 -9.29
N ILE A 102 -8.24 -4.67 -8.63
CA ILE A 102 -6.86 -4.77 -9.12
C ILE A 102 -6.77 -5.54 -10.44
N VAL A 103 -7.30 -6.78 -10.50
CA VAL A 103 -7.19 -7.58 -11.73
C VAL A 103 -7.97 -6.96 -12.89
N PRO A 104 -9.24 -6.54 -12.72
CA PRO A 104 -9.96 -5.90 -13.82
C PRO A 104 -9.30 -4.60 -14.29
N GLY A 105 -8.88 -3.74 -13.34
CA GLY A 105 -8.30 -2.44 -13.67
C GLY A 105 -6.88 -2.49 -14.22
N MET A 106 -6.03 -3.38 -13.69
CA MET A 106 -4.62 -3.47 -14.11
C MET A 106 -4.43 -4.32 -15.37
N LEU A 107 -5.30 -5.31 -15.62
CA LEU A 107 -5.08 -6.34 -16.65
C LEU A 107 -6.23 -6.52 -17.64
N GLU A 108 -7.47 -6.56 -17.19
CA GLU A 108 -8.60 -6.96 -18.06
C GLU A 108 -9.13 -5.82 -18.91
N TYR A 109 -9.22 -4.61 -18.35
CA TYR A 109 -9.71 -3.44 -19.07
C TYR A 109 -8.66 -2.92 -20.07
N GLU A 110 -8.96 -3.05 -21.37
CA GLU A 110 -8.07 -2.60 -22.44
C GLU A 110 -8.39 -1.17 -22.88
N SER A 111 -7.57 -0.20 -22.46
CA SER A 111 -7.65 1.20 -22.93
C SER A 111 -7.20 1.38 -24.40
N LEU A 112 -6.45 0.42 -24.95
CA LEU A 112 -5.78 0.49 -26.25
C LEU A 112 -6.69 0.14 -27.46
N GLN A 113 -8.02 0.27 -27.33
CA GLN A 113 -8.97 -0.10 -28.40
C GLN A 113 -8.78 0.67 -29.74
N GLY A 114 -8.00 1.75 -29.76
CA GLY A 114 -7.78 2.59 -30.95
C GLY A 114 -6.71 2.13 -31.95
N ILE A 115 -5.88 1.11 -31.65
CA ILE A 115 -4.79 0.66 -32.55
C ILE A 115 -5.15 -0.62 -33.31
N SER A 116 -6.22 -1.31 -32.91
CA SER A 116 -6.67 -2.56 -33.56
C SER A 116 -7.73 -2.31 -34.63
N GLY A 117 -7.36 -1.57 -35.66
CA GLY A 117 -8.05 -1.61 -36.95
C GLY A 117 -7.57 -2.81 -37.76
N LEU A 118 -7.94 -4.03 -37.34
CA LEU A 118 -7.99 -5.29 -38.12
C LEU A 118 -8.24 -6.45 -37.14
N LYS A 119 -9.50 -6.78 -36.89
CA LYS A 119 -9.87 -8.03 -36.21
C LYS A 119 -9.66 -9.20 -37.18
N PRO A 120 -9.16 -10.36 -36.74
CA PRO A 120 -9.17 -11.57 -37.56
C PRO A 120 -10.62 -11.89 -37.96
N THR A 121 -10.83 -12.12 -39.24
CA THR A 121 -12.10 -12.56 -39.81
C THR A 121 -12.47 -13.92 -39.23
N GLY A 122 -13.39 -13.95 -38.25
CA GLY A 122 -13.91 -15.23 -37.74
C GLY A 122 -14.72 -15.18 -36.44
N PHE A 123 -14.50 -14.21 -35.55
CA PHE A 123 -15.26 -14.13 -34.29
C PHE A 123 -16.17 -12.90 -34.27
N ARG A 124 -17.39 -13.08 -34.76
CA ARG A 124 -18.52 -12.17 -34.48
C ARG A 124 -18.84 -12.26 -32.98
N LYS A 125 -18.22 -11.40 -32.15
CA LYS A 125 -18.88 -10.97 -30.92
C LYS A 125 -19.84 -9.85 -31.30
N ARG A 126 -21.13 -10.10 -31.05
CA ARG A 126 -22.21 -9.13 -31.20
C ARG A 126 -21.82 -7.87 -30.44
N SER A 127 -22.00 -6.71 -31.07
CA SER A 127 -22.01 -5.42 -30.40
C SER A 127 -23.14 -5.46 -29.36
N SER A 128 -22.79 -5.70 -28.10
CA SER A 128 -23.70 -5.50 -26.99
C SER A 128 -23.51 -4.09 -26.49
N SER A 129 -24.49 -3.24 -26.78
CA SER A 129 -24.80 -2.02 -26.03
C SER A 129 -25.30 -2.42 -24.64
N ILE A 130 -24.39 -2.89 -23.80
CA ILE A 130 -24.62 -3.08 -22.36
C ILE A 130 -23.84 -1.97 -21.69
N ASP A 131 -24.55 -1.16 -20.89
CA ASP A 131 -23.97 -0.23 -19.93
C ASP A 131 -22.80 -0.91 -19.19
N ASP A 132 -21.58 -0.48 -19.49
CA ASP A 132 -20.34 -1.02 -18.92
C ASP A 132 -20.07 -0.37 -17.55
N THR A 133 -21.13 -0.18 -16.74
CA THR A 133 -21.07 0.52 -15.44
C THR A 133 -20.50 -0.33 -14.31
N ASP A 134 -20.33 -1.65 -14.50
CA ASP A 134 -19.89 -2.58 -13.45
C ASP A 134 -18.43 -3.05 -13.60
N THR A 135 -17.70 -2.60 -14.62
CA THR A 135 -16.30 -3.05 -14.85
C THR A 135 -15.31 -2.09 -14.18
N TYR A 136 -14.54 -2.57 -13.20
CA TYR A 136 -13.46 -1.78 -12.60
C TYR A 136 -12.35 -1.49 -13.61
N THR A 137 -11.89 -0.24 -13.63
CA THR A 137 -10.82 0.24 -14.51
C THR A 137 -9.62 0.72 -13.69
N MET A 138 -8.53 1.07 -14.38
CA MET A 138 -7.40 1.75 -13.73
C MET A 138 -7.83 3.04 -13.02
N THR A 139 -8.79 3.78 -13.58
CA THR A 139 -9.36 4.97 -12.94
C THR A 139 -10.07 4.65 -11.64
N SER A 140 -10.76 3.51 -11.55
CA SER A 140 -11.41 3.06 -10.30
C SER A 140 -10.38 2.83 -9.19
N ILE A 141 -9.24 2.22 -9.51
CA ILE A 141 -8.12 2.03 -8.56
C ILE A 141 -7.60 3.39 -8.07
N LEU A 142 -7.35 4.34 -8.97
CA LEU A 142 -6.87 5.69 -8.62
C LEU A 142 -7.88 6.48 -7.79
N GLN A 143 -9.17 6.33 -8.07
CA GLN A 143 -10.24 6.94 -7.28
C GLN A 143 -10.28 6.35 -5.86
N GLN A 144 -10.17 5.03 -5.72
CA GLN A 144 -10.13 4.37 -4.42
C GLN A 144 -8.90 4.79 -3.59
N LEU A 145 -7.72 4.83 -4.21
CA LEU A 145 -6.49 5.35 -3.59
C LEU A 145 -6.66 6.80 -3.13
N SER A 146 -7.30 7.63 -3.95
CA SER A 146 -7.56 9.05 -3.64
C SER A 146 -8.54 9.22 -2.49
N TYR A 147 -9.59 8.40 -2.42
CA TYR A 147 -10.53 8.37 -1.29
C TYR A 147 -9.82 8.00 0.01
N PHE A 148 -9.00 6.94 -0.01
CA PHE A 148 -8.23 6.53 1.15
C PHE A 148 -7.29 7.64 1.62
N TYR A 149 -6.48 8.19 0.71
CA TYR A 149 -5.56 9.27 1.02
C TYR A 149 -6.27 10.49 1.63
N SER A 150 -7.35 10.95 1.00
CA SER A 150 -8.07 12.15 1.45
C SER A 150 -8.67 11.95 2.83
N THR A 151 -9.24 10.78 3.11
CA THR A 151 -9.79 10.44 4.43
C THR A 151 -8.71 10.41 5.51
N MET A 152 -7.57 9.75 5.24
CA MET A 152 -6.45 9.73 6.18
C MET A 152 -5.94 11.15 6.49
N CYS A 153 -5.84 12.03 5.48
CA CYS A 153 -5.48 13.44 5.69
C CYS A 153 -6.52 14.20 6.50
N GLN A 154 -7.82 14.02 6.23
CA GLN A 154 -8.91 14.67 6.98
C GLN A 154 -8.93 14.24 8.45
N ASN A 155 -8.60 12.98 8.73
CA ASN A 155 -8.44 12.45 10.08
C ASN A 155 -7.11 12.85 10.75
N GLY A 156 -6.27 13.64 10.07
CA GLY A 156 -4.99 14.12 10.60
C GLY A 156 -3.93 13.04 10.75
N LEU A 157 -4.00 11.94 10.01
CA LEU A 157 -3.00 10.88 10.11
C LEU A 157 -1.60 11.41 9.73
N ASP A 158 -0.60 11.04 10.52
CA ASP A 158 0.78 11.51 10.33
C ASP A 158 1.36 11.12 8.97
N SER A 159 2.20 12.01 8.42
CA SER A 159 2.80 11.85 7.10
C SER A 159 3.61 10.57 6.92
N GLU A 160 4.29 10.09 7.95
CA GLU A 160 5.06 8.85 7.89
C GLU A 160 4.14 7.61 7.92
N LEU A 161 3.01 7.68 8.64
CA LEU A 161 2.00 6.61 8.61
C LEU A 161 1.26 6.57 7.27
N LEU A 162 0.95 7.75 6.71
CA LEU A 162 0.41 7.89 5.35
C LEU A 162 1.31 7.21 4.31
N LYS A 163 2.61 7.51 4.33
CA LYS A 163 3.60 6.90 3.43
C LYS A 163 3.64 5.37 3.56
N GLN A 164 3.66 4.87 4.79
CA GLN A 164 3.69 3.43 5.06
C GLN A 164 2.42 2.72 4.55
N ALA A 165 1.23 3.30 4.77
CA ALA A 165 -0.03 2.74 4.26
C ALA A 165 -0.08 2.72 2.72
N VAL A 166 0.36 3.79 2.06
CA VAL A 166 0.41 3.85 0.59
C VAL A 166 1.41 2.83 0.03
N LYS A 167 2.58 2.68 0.66
CA LYS A 167 3.57 1.65 0.30
C LYS A 167 2.97 0.24 0.36
N GLN A 168 2.21 -0.06 1.42
CA GLN A 168 1.53 -1.35 1.58
C GLN A 168 0.50 -1.62 0.46
N LEU A 169 -0.30 -0.62 0.11
CA LEU A 169 -1.28 -0.75 -0.99
C LEU A 169 -0.62 -0.92 -2.36
N PHE A 170 0.48 -0.22 -2.62
CA PHE A 170 1.23 -0.38 -3.89
C PHE A 170 1.82 -1.78 -4.00
N PHE A 171 2.36 -2.32 -2.90
CA PHE A 171 2.80 -3.71 -2.85
C PHE A 171 1.66 -4.67 -3.16
N LEU A 172 0.48 -4.50 -2.56
CA LEU A 172 -0.68 -5.36 -2.83
C LEU A 172 -1.08 -5.31 -4.32
N ILE A 173 -1.15 -4.12 -4.91
CA ILE A 173 -1.45 -3.92 -6.34
C ILE A 173 -0.44 -4.68 -7.20
N GLY A 174 0.86 -4.51 -6.93
CA GLY A 174 1.94 -5.21 -7.60
C GLY A 174 1.81 -6.73 -7.48
N ALA A 175 1.63 -7.22 -6.25
CA ALA A 175 1.58 -8.65 -5.92
C ALA A 175 0.39 -9.36 -6.57
N ILE A 176 -0.82 -8.81 -6.47
CA ILE A 176 -2.02 -9.39 -7.08
C ILE A 176 -1.93 -9.40 -8.60
N THR A 177 -1.46 -8.29 -9.19
CA THR A 177 -1.29 -8.20 -10.65
C THR A 177 -0.29 -9.24 -11.15
N LEU A 178 0.88 -9.35 -10.50
CA LEU A 178 1.93 -10.28 -10.89
C LEU A 178 1.50 -11.74 -10.69
N ASN A 179 0.83 -12.05 -9.58
CA ASN A 179 0.25 -13.36 -9.31
C ASN A 179 -0.77 -13.77 -10.38
N SER A 180 -1.60 -12.84 -10.83
CA SER A 180 -2.54 -13.08 -11.94
C SER A 180 -1.82 -13.41 -13.25
N LEU A 181 -0.71 -12.72 -13.58
CA LEU A 181 0.14 -13.06 -14.73
C LEU A 181 0.68 -14.48 -14.66
N PHE A 182 1.10 -14.95 -13.48
CA PHE A 182 1.61 -16.30 -13.32
C PHE A 182 0.53 -17.38 -13.48
N LEU A 183 -0.73 -17.06 -13.13
CA LEU A 183 -1.82 -18.04 -13.19
C LEU A 183 -2.51 -18.08 -14.55
N ARG A 184 -2.46 -16.99 -15.34
CA ARG A 184 -3.26 -16.80 -16.55
C ARG A 184 -2.41 -16.61 -17.81
N LYS A 185 -2.45 -17.59 -18.72
CA LYS A 185 -1.70 -17.54 -19.98
C LYS A 185 -2.15 -16.41 -20.91
N ASP A 186 -3.44 -16.09 -20.90
CA ASP A 186 -4.05 -14.99 -21.67
C ASP A 186 -3.52 -13.59 -21.26
N MET A 187 -2.79 -13.49 -20.16
CA MET A 187 -2.23 -12.24 -19.65
C MET A 187 -0.73 -12.05 -19.97
N CYS A 188 -0.08 -13.02 -20.61
CA CYS A 188 1.34 -12.93 -20.96
C CYS A 188 1.56 -12.62 -22.45
N SER A 189 1.43 -11.36 -22.84
CA SER A 189 1.72 -10.86 -24.20
C SER A 189 2.42 -9.50 -24.17
N CYS A 190 3.05 -9.10 -25.28
CA CYS A 190 3.66 -7.77 -25.39
C CYS A 190 2.62 -6.66 -25.15
N ARG A 191 1.41 -6.82 -25.72
CA ARG A 191 0.28 -5.89 -25.51
C ARG A 191 -0.04 -5.70 -24.03
N LYS A 192 -0.11 -6.79 -23.26
CA LYS A 192 -0.33 -6.74 -21.81
C LYS A 192 0.86 -6.10 -21.09
N GLY A 193 2.09 -6.35 -21.52
CA GLY A 193 3.27 -5.65 -21.03
C GLY A 193 3.17 -4.12 -21.22
N MET A 194 2.75 -3.65 -22.40
CA MET A 194 2.53 -2.23 -22.67
C MET A 194 1.44 -1.63 -21.78
N GLN A 195 0.32 -2.35 -21.64
CA GLN A 195 -0.80 -1.95 -20.77
C GLN A 195 -0.37 -1.81 -19.31
N ILE A 196 0.33 -2.81 -18.75
CA ILE A 196 0.82 -2.79 -17.37
C ILE A 196 1.79 -1.63 -17.17
N ARG A 197 2.73 -1.41 -18.10
CA ARG A 197 3.66 -0.29 -18.03
C ARG A 197 2.93 1.06 -18.01
N CYS A 198 1.89 1.21 -18.82
CA CYS A 198 1.04 2.41 -18.80
C CYS A 198 0.31 2.58 -17.48
N ASN A 199 -0.29 1.51 -16.94
CA ASN A 199 -0.99 1.54 -15.66
C ASN A 199 -0.04 1.87 -14.49
N ILE A 200 1.18 1.34 -14.49
CA ILE A 200 2.23 1.73 -13.53
C ILE A 200 2.53 3.22 -13.64
N SER A 201 2.64 3.77 -14.85
CA SER A 201 2.91 5.21 -15.01
C SER A 201 1.80 6.10 -14.40
N TYR A 202 0.53 5.68 -14.47
CA TYR A 202 -0.55 6.38 -13.79
C TYR A 202 -0.47 6.29 -12.25
N LEU A 203 -0.02 5.14 -11.70
CA LEU A 203 0.24 5.02 -10.26
C LEU A 203 1.39 5.94 -9.81
N GLU A 204 2.46 6.03 -10.61
CA GLU A 204 3.60 6.90 -10.34
C GLU A 204 3.23 8.38 -10.41
N GLU A 205 2.40 8.76 -11.39
CA GLU A 205 1.83 10.11 -11.50
C GLU A 205 0.96 10.44 -10.29
N TRP A 206 0.11 9.51 -9.86
CA TRP A 206 -0.69 9.70 -8.64
C TRP A 206 0.17 9.92 -7.40
N LEU A 207 1.27 9.16 -7.22
CA LEU A 207 2.22 9.40 -6.12
C LEU A 207 2.81 10.81 -6.20
N LYS A 208 3.06 11.33 -7.41
CA LYS A 208 3.67 12.64 -7.63
C LYS A 208 2.70 13.74 -7.24
N ASP A 209 1.45 13.62 -7.67
CA ASP A 209 0.38 14.56 -7.36
C ASP A 209 0.09 14.67 -5.85
N LYS A 210 0.29 13.58 -5.10
CA LYS A 210 0.14 13.55 -3.64
C LYS A 210 1.42 13.87 -2.86
N ASN A 211 2.51 14.22 -3.54
CA ASN A 211 3.84 14.45 -2.94
C ASN A 211 4.37 13.26 -2.12
N LEU A 212 4.10 12.03 -2.57
CA LEU A 212 4.47 10.79 -1.88
C LEU A 212 5.68 10.08 -2.50
N GLN A 213 6.51 10.78 -3.27
CA GLN A 213 7.69 10.20 -3.92
C GLN A 213 8.71 9.61 -2.93
N SER A 214 8.75 10.13 -1.70
CA SER A 214 9.63 9.62 -0.62
C SER A 214 9.03 8.45 0.18
N SER A 215 7.86 7.93 -0.20
CA SER A 215 7.20 6.81 0.50
C SER A 215 7.81 5.44 0.23
N ASN A 216 8.72 5.36 -0.75
CA ASN A 216 9.25 4.12 -1.31
C ASN A 216 8.16 3.15 -1.85
N ALA A 217 6.99 3.68 -2.22
CA ALA A 217 5.88 2.89 -2.76
C ALA A 217 6.15 2.42 -4.20
N LYS A 218 6.84 3.22 -5.02
CA LYS A 218 7.19 2.88 -6.41
C LYS A 218 8.06 1.63 -6.50
N GLU A 219 9.02 1.49 -5.59
CA GLU A 219 9.98 0.39 -5.50
C GLU A 219 9.27 -0.95 -5.26
N THR A 220 8.10 -0.95 -4.62
CA THR A 220 7.30 -2.17 -4.43
C THR A 220 6.72 -2.72 -5.74
N LEU A 221 6.62 -1.88 -6.78
CA LEU A 221 6.15 -2.28 -8.11
C LEU A 221 7.28 -2.78 -9.02
N GLU A 222 8.55 -2.73 -8.57
CA GLU A 222 9.70 -3.10 -9.40
C GLU A 222 9.60 -4.52 -10.00
N PRO A 223 9.19 -5.57 -9.27
CA PRO A 223 8.98 -6.90 -9.86
C PRO A 223 7.94 -6.87 -11.00
N LEU A 224 6.86 -6.09 -10.84
CA LEU A 224 5.83 -5.95 -11.86
C LEU A 224 6.33 -5.15 -13.07
N SER A 225 7.11 -4.09 -12.85
CA SER A 225 7.78 -3.31 -13.91
C SER A 225 8.70 -4.19 -14.75
N GLN A 226 9.52 -5.02 -14.10
CA GLN A 226 10.40 -5.96 -14.79
C GLN A 226 9.62 -7.04 -15.54
N ALA A 227 8.51 -7.54 -14.99
CA ALA A 227 7.64 -8.49 -15.69
C ALA A 227 7.00 -7.86 -16.94
N ALA A 228 6.52 -6.62 -16.83
CA ALA A 228 5.96 -5.88 -17.95
C ALA A 228 7.01 -5.60 -19.04
N TRP A 229 8.24 -5.30 -18.65
CA TRP A 229 9.37 -5.15 -19.56
C TRP A 229 9.70 -6.49 -20.25
N LEU A 230 9.79 -7.58 -19.49
CA LEU A 230 10.08 -8.93 -20.01
C LEU A 230 9.06 -9.38 -21.06
N LEU A 231 7.79 -9.01 -20.87
CA LEU A 231 6.75 -9.28 -21.87
C LEU A 231 7.01 -8.56 -23.20
N GLN A 232 7.64 -7.39 -23.19
CA GLN A 232 7.84 -6.55 -24.38
C GLN A 232 9.15 -6.82 -25.14
N VAL A 233 10.21 -7.24 -24.45
CA VAL A 233 11.52 -7.44 -25.10
C VAL A 233 11.56 -8.64 -26.05
N LYS A 234 12.57 -8.65 -26.92
CA LYS A 234 12.84 -9.79 -27.81
C LYS A 234 13.29 -11.00 -26.99
N LYS A 235 13.01 -12.20 -27.51
CA LYS A 235 13.17 -13.49 -26.80
C LYS A 235 13.75 -14.55 -27.75
N ILE A 236 14.71 -14.14 -28.58
CA ILE A 236 15.17 -14.89 -29.75
C ILE A 236 16.66 -15.20 -29.66
N THR A 237 17.49 -14.17 -29.39
CA THR A 237 18.95 -14.25 -29.52
C THR A 237 19.65 -14.49 -28.18
N ASP A 238 20.94 -14.82 -28.24
CA ASP A 238 21.75 -15.01 -27.03
C ASP A 238 21.96 -13.70 -26.26
N ASP A 239 22.00 -12.58 -26.98
CA ASP A 239 22.11 -11.27 -26.37
C ASP A 239 20.78 -10.85 -25.71
N ASP A 240 19.63 -11.21 -26.31
CA ASP A 240 18.32 -11.05 -25.66
C ASP A 240 18.28 -11.81 -24.32
N ALA A 241 18.83 -13.03 -24.27
CA ALA A 241 18.88 -13.83 -23.04
C ALA A 241 19.77 -13.19 -21.96
N LYS A 242 20.91 -12.59 -22.34
CA LYS A 242 21.77 -11.83 -21.42
C LYS A 242 21.05 -10.61 -20.87
N GLU A 243 20.41 -9.82 -21.73
CA GLU A 243 19.68 -8.62 -21.35
C GLU A 243 18.58 -8.95 -20.32
N ILE A 244 17.85 -10.05 -20.52
CA ILE A 244 16.84 -10.53 -19.54
C ILE A 244 17.48 -10.82 -18.18
N CYS A 245 18.64 -11.49 -18.15
CA CYS A 245 19.32 -11.86 -16.91
C CYS A 245 19.87 -10.64 -16.16
N GLU A 246 20.33 -9.62 -16.90
CA GLU A 246 20.86 -8.37 -16.34
C GLU A 246 19.76 -7.44 -15.84
N HIS A 247 18.63 -7.35 -16.54
CA HIS A 247 17.55 -6.42 -16.21
C HIS A 247 16.56 -6.99 -15.17
N CYS A 248 16.28 -8.29 -15.17
CA CYS A 248 15.29 -8.89 -14.25
C CYS A 248 15.90 -9.23 -12.89
N THR A 249 16.31 -8.23 -12.11
CA THR A 249 16.98 -8.40 -10.80
C THR A 249 16.03 -8.58 -9.62
N SER A 250 14.77 -8.17 -9.76
CA SER A 250 13.71 -8.21 -8.73
C SER A 250 12.70 -9.33 -8.98
N LEU A 251 12.94 -10.18 -9.99
CA LEU A 251 12.19 -11.39 -10.27
C LEU A 251 13.07 -12.61 -10.00
N SER A 252 12.51 -13.63 -9.34
CA SER A 252 13.19 -14.90 -9.15
C SER A 252 13.34 -15.64 -10.48
N THR A 253 14.33 -16.52 -10.55
CA THR A 253 14.52 -17.42 -11.70
C THR A 253 13.23 -18.19 -12.06
N VAL A 254 12.48 -18.64 -11.06
CA VAL A 254 11.20 -19.36 -11.26
C VAL A 254 10.14 -18.46 -11.90
N GLN A 255 10.06 -17.19 -11.50
CA GLN A 255 9.12 -16.21 -12.06
C GLN A 255 9.45 -15.85 -13.51
N ILE A 256 10.73 -15.61 -13.82
CA ILE A 256 11.20 -15.32 -15.19
C ILE A 256 10.86 -16.48 -16.12
N VAL A 257 11.22 -17.71 -15.72
CA VAL A 257 10.93 -18.93 -16.49
C VAL A 257 9.42 -19.12 -16.66
N LYS A 258 8.62 -18.81 -15.65
CA LYS A 258 7.16 -18.90 -15.73
C LYS A 258 6.57 -17.93 -16.75
N ILE A 259 7.02 -16.68 -16.78
CA ILE A 259 6.57 -15.67 -17.76
C ILE A 259 6.94 -16.12 -19.17
N LEU A 260 8.19 -16.53 -19.40
CA LEU A 260 8.66 -16.98 -20.72
C LEU A 260 7.87 -18.19 -21.24
N ASN A 261 7.56 -19.16 -20.38
CA ASN A 261 6.77 -20.33 -20.75
C ASN A 261 5.29 -20.01 -21.00
N SER A 262 4.76 -19.00 -20.31
CA SER A 262 3.34 -18.61 -20.41
C SER A 262 3.09 -17.59 -21.52
N TYR A 263 4.15 -17.05 -22.13
CA TYR A 263 4.08 -16.07 -23.21
C TYR A 263 3.30 -16.58 -24.43
N THR A 264 2.20 -15.90 -24.74
CA THR A 264 1.35 -16.14 -25.90
C THR A 264 1.37 -14.94 -26.84
N PRO A 265 2.05 -15.05 -27.99
CA PRO A 265 1.99 -14.04 -29.06
C PRO A 265 0.54 -13.77 -29.48
N ILE A 266 0.17 -12.49 -29.61
CA ILE A 266 -1.16 -12.08 -30.10
C ILE A 266 -1.05 -11.41 -31.48
N ASP A 267 0.06 -10.73 -31.75
CA ASP A 267 0.31 -10.03 -33.00
C ASP A 267 1.21 -10.89 -33.93
N ASP A 268 0.99 -10.85 -35.24
CA ASP A 268 1.69 -11.69 -36.25
C ASP A 268 3.22 -11.45 -36.30
N PHE A 269 3.68 -10.32 -35.77
CA PHE A 269 5.10 -9.96 -35.70
C PHE A 269 5.81 -10.60 -34.50
N GLU A 270 5.07 -11.22 -33.58
CA GLU A 270 5.61 -11.87 -32.40
C GLU A 270 5.78 -13.38 -32.62
N LYS A 271 6.93 -13.89 -32.19
CA LYS A 271 7.22 -15.32 -32.21
C LYS A 271 7.05 -15.90 -30.82
N ARG A 272 6.57 -17.15 -30.78
CA ARG A 272 6.48 -17.91 -29.53
C ARG A 272 7.89 -18.17 -29.00
N VAL A 273 8.06 -18.07 -27.68
CA VAL A 273 9.33 -18.38 -27.02
C VAL A 273 9.62 -19.87 -27.18
N THR A 274 10.84 -20.19 -27.63
CA THR A 274 11.23 -21.60 -27.83
C THR A 274 11.66 -22.23 -26.50
N PRO A 275 11.40 -23.53 -26.27
CA PRO A 275 11.91 -24.23 -25.07
C PRO A 275 13.44 -24.22 -24.95
N ALA A 276 14.16 -24.08 -26.07
CA ALA A 276 15.62 -23.94 -26.07
C ALA A 276 16.05 -22.59 -25.48
N PHE A 277 15.36 -21.50 -25.84
CA PHE A 277 15.60 -20.17 -25.26
C PHE A 277 15.33 -20.15 -23.75
N VAL A 278 14.21 -20.75 -23.30
CA VAL A 278 13.88 -20.83 -21.87
C VAL A 278 14.96 -21.57 -21.08
N ARG A 279 15.43 -22.73 -21.58
CA ARG A 279 16.52 -23.49 -20.95
C ARG A 279 17.83 -22.69 -20.91
N LYS A 280 18.10 -21.86 -21.92
CA LYS A 280 19.27 -20.97 -21.95
C LYS A 280 19.20 -19.92 -20.84
N VAL A 281 18.10 -19.17 -20.75
CA VAL A 281 17.88 -18.17 -19.68
C VAL A 281 17.98 -18.83 -18.31
N GLN A 282 17.33 -19.98 -18.12
CA GLN A 282 17.42 -20.73 -16.87
C GLN A 282 18.86 -21.13 -16.53
N GLY A 283 19.62 -21.64 -17.50
CA GLY A 283 21.02 -22.01 -17.31
C GLY A 283 21.92 -20.83 -16.93
N MET A 284 21.64 -19.63 -17.47
CA MET A 284 22.37 -18.40 -17.15
C MET A 284 22.07 -17.88 -15.74
N LEU A 285 20.87 -18.16 -15.22
CA LEU A 285 20.44 -17.74 -13.89
C LEU A 285 20.76 -18.76 -12.78
N ASN A 286 21.33 -19.93 -13.10
CA ASN A 286 21.61 -21.00 -12.13
C ASN A 286 22.48 -20.57 -10.92
N ASN A 287 23.31 -19.53 -11.07
CA ASN A 287 24.18 -19.05 -10.00
C ASN A 287 23.51 -18.02 -9.08
N ARG A 288 22.25 -17.63 -9.34
CA ARG A 288 21.52 -16.75 -8.43
C ARG A 288 21.06 -17.53 -7.20
N GLU A 289 21.39 -17.01 -6.02
CA GLU A 289 20.84 -17.47 -4.75
C GLU A 289 19.42 -16.92 -4.55
N ASP A 290 18.49 -17.27 -5.44
CA ASP A 290 17.09 -16.84 -5.36
C ASP A 290 16.26 -17.85 -4.55
N VAL A 291 15.31 -17.36 -3.76
CA VAL A 291 14.28 -18.22 -3.14
C VAL A 291 13.37 -18.78 -4.26
N PRO A 292 13.11 -20.10 -4.31
CA PRO A 292 12.31 -20.72 -5.37
C PRO A 292 10.80 -20.50 -5.17
N GLN A 293 10.40 -19.24 -4.95
CA GLN A 293 9.02 -18.82 -4.78
C GLN A 293 8.49 -18.26 -6.09
N LEU A 294 7.34 -18.78 -6.52
CA LEU A 294 6.63 -18.27 -7.70
C LEU A 294 5.71 -17.10 -7.34
N MET A 295 4.79 -17.33 -6.41
CA MET A 295 3.73 -16.38 -6.04
C MET A 295 4.21 -15.44 -4.95
N LEU A 296 3.91 -14.16 -5.07
CA LEU A 296 4.10 -13.19 -3.99
C LEU A 296 3.01 -13.39 -2.92
N ASP A 297 3.38 -13.25 -1.66
CA ASP A 297 2.43 -13.33 -0.55
C ASP A 297 1.62 -12.02 -0.47
N THR A 298 0.34 -12.08 -0.85
CA THR A 298 -0.56 -10.92 -0.80
C THR A 298 -1.01 -10.56 0.61
N LYS A 299 -0.66 -11.37 1.62
CA LYS A 299 -0.93 -11.09 3.04
C LYS A 299 0.32 -10.60 3.78
N TYR A 300 1.44 -10.43 3.08
CA TYR A 300 2.63 -9.82 3.63
C TYR A 300 2.35 -8.37 4.05
N LEU A 301 2.76 -8.03 5.26
CA LEU A 301 2.68 -6.68 5.82
C LEU A 301 4.09 -6.16 6.07
N PHE A 302 4.40 -4.96 5.57
CA PHE A 302 5.63 -4.28 6.00
C PHE A 302 5.56 -3.97 7.50
N GLN A 303 6.72 -4.01 8.15
CA GLN A 303 6.84 -3.57 9.54
C GLN A 303 6.46 -2.10 9.65
N VAL A 304 5.39 -1.81 10.40
CA VAL A 304 4.99 -0.44 10.70
C VAL A 304 5.85 0.16 11.81
N THR A 305 6.16 1.44 11.67
CA THR A 305 6.87 2.25 12.65
C THR A 305 6.05 3.49 12.99
N PHE A 306 6.11 3.88 14.27
CA PHE A 306 5.44 5.06 14.82
C PHE A 306 6.51 6.06 15.29
N PRO A 307 7.15 6.80 14.35
CA PRO A 307 8.16 7.79 14.70
C PRO A 307 7.56 8.86 15.62
N PHE A 308 8.36 9.52 16.44
CA PHE A 308 7.85 10.59 17.30
C PHE A 308 7.65 11.88 16.48
N THR A 309 6.42 12.39 16.48
CA THR A 309 6.08 13.69 15.88
C THR A 309 5.51 14.60 16.97
N PRO A 310 6.19 15.70 17.36
CA PRO A 310 5.69 16.61 18.38
C PRO A 310 4.49 17.41 17.87
N SER A 311 3.52 17.66 18.75
CA SER A 311 2.38 18.52 18.47
C SER A 311 2.79 20.00 18.60
N PRO A 312 2.38 20.87 17.65
CA PRO A 312 2.58 22.32 17.77
C PRO A 312 1.56 22.98 18.69
N HIS A 313 0.52 22.27 19.12
CA HIS A 313 -0.60 22.85 19.84
C HIS A 313 -0.24 23.19 21.29
N ALA A 314 -0.61 24.39 21.71
CA ALA A 314 -0.52 24.85 23.09
C ALA A 314 -1.72 24.30 23.88
N LEU A 315 -1.48 23.45 24.87
CA LEU A 315 -2.55 22.79 25.66
C LEU A 315 -3.46 23.81 26.34
N GLU A 316 -2.88 24.91 26.81
CA GLU A 316 -3.57 26.04 27.43
C GLU A 316 -4.49 26.80 26.47
N MET A 317 -4.41 26.58 25.16
CA MET A 317 -5.31 27.22 24.19
C MET A 317 -6.45 26.30 23.74
N ILE A 318 -6.43 25.03 24.12
CA ILE A 318 -7.45 24.06 23.72
C ILE A 318 -8.80 24.41 24.38
N GLN A 319 -9.85 24.35 23.58
CA GLN A 319 -11.24 24.50 24.01
C GLN A 319 -12.02 23.26 23.58
N VAL A 320 -12.90 22.77 24.44
CA VAL A 320 -13.73 21.59 24.14
C VAL A 320 -15.04 22.06 23.50
N PRO A 321 -15.35 21.64 22.27
CA PRO A 321 -16.62 21.98 21.64
C PRO A 321 -17.81 21.44 22.44
N SER A 322 -18.89 22.22 22.54
CA SER A 322 -20.10 21.81 23.27
C SER A 322 -20.77 20.57 22.67
N SER A 323 -20.58 20.32 21.38
CA SER A 323 -21.04 19.13 20.67
C SER A 323 -20.48 17.82 21.22
N PHE A 324 -19.33 17.85 21.91
CA PHE A 324 -18.74 16.65 22.53
C PHE A 324 -19.42 16.27 23.85
N LYS A 325 -20.34 17.11 24.36
CA LYS A 325 -21.14 16.86 25.57
C LYS A 325 -20.28 16.61 26.83
N LEU A 326 -19.11 17.26 26.90
CA LEU A 326 -18.18 17.18 28.03
C LEU A 326 -18.30 18.39 28.97
N GLY A 327 -19.51 18.94 29.13
CA GLY A 327 -19.75 20.14 29.97
C GLY A 327 -19.51 19.93 31.47
N PHE A 328 -19.30 18.68 31.89
CA PHE A 328 -18.90 18.32 33.25
C PHE A 328 -17.39 18.50 33.50
N LEU A 329 -16.58 18.73 32.46
CA LEU A 329 -15.16 19.02 32.59
C LEU A 329 -14.93 20.50 32.87
N THR A 330 -14.02 20.79 33.80
CA THR A 330 -13.54 22.15 34.09
C THR A 330 -12.12 22.30 33.59
N ARG A 331 -11.86 23.35 32.81
CA ARG A 331 -10.50 23.69 32.37
C ARG A 331 -9.72 24.30 33.53
N VAL A 332 -8.51 23.78 33.77
CA VAL A 332 -7.59 24.21 34.84
C VAL A 332 -6.36 24.87 34.24
#